data_AF-A0A2D4NQ94-F1
#
_entry.id   AF-A0A2D4NQ94-F1
#
_cell.length_a   1.000
_cell.length_b   1.000
_cell.length_c   1.000
_cell.angle_alpha   90.00
_cell.angle_beta   90.00
_cell.angle_gamma   90.00
#
_symmetry.space_group_name_H-M   'P 1'
#
loop_
_entity.id
_entity.type
_entity.pdbx_description
1 polymer ?
#
loop_
_entity_poly.entity_id
_entity_poly.type
_entity_poly.pdbx_seq_one_letter_code
_entity_poly.pdbx_strand_id
1 'polypeptide(L)'
;GTPKLGVVPNLDVASLVWLKEWVNLTNRRILVLEGHDLQRGWHAFLWDIGKTSQKYFHRHLIRDSVLTNWKKIQKKHYLKIPIWISTMEAMIHPNNLDITKMIKYKDLLDAQGNLKLWQDLQDHGLKIDRWAYLQIQSRYKQEKKEFGINSKLQQLDKILLGSGKKI
;
A
#
# COMPACT_ATOMS: atom_id res chain seq x y z
N GLY A 1 5.60 15.92 -36.09
CA GLY A 1 5.15 16.56 -34.84
C GLY A 1 4.85 15.47 -33.83
N THR A 2 5.56 15.46 -32.72
CA THR A 2 5.41 14.50 -31.62
C THR A 2 4.04 14.64 -30.93
N PRO A 3 3.42 13.55 -30.45
CA PRO A 3 2.13 13.63 -29.78
C PRO A 3 2.30 14.27 -28.39
N LYS A 4 1.49 15.30 -28.11
CA LYS A 4 1.40 15.94 -26.80
C LYS A 4 0.91 14.93 -25.76
N LEU A 5 1.80 14.50 -24.87
CA LEU A 5 1.44 13.90 -23.59
C LEU A 5 0.64 14.94 -22.80
N GLY A 6 -0.64 14.66 -22.57
CA GLY A 6 -1.50 15.44 -21.69
C GLY A 6 -0.84 15.57 -20.32
N VAL A 7 -0.47 16.80 -19.99
CA VAL A 7 0.10 17.20 -18.71
C VAL A 7 -0.88 16.82 -17.60
N VAL A 8 -0.53 15.82 -16.80
CA VAL A 8 -1.24 15.51 -15.55
C VAL A 8 -0.93 16.64 -14.58
N PRO A 9 -1.91 17.47 -14.15
CA PRO A 9 -1.59 18.67 -13.41
C PRO A 9 -1.12 18.33 -11.98
N ASN A 10 0.07 18.86 -11.66
CA ASN A 10 0.69 19.04 -10.35
C ASN A 10 1.02 17.79 -9.52
N LEU A 11 1.79 16.87 -10.10
CA LEU A 11 2.80 16.17 -9.33
C LEU A 11 4.17 16.42 -9.93
N ASP A 12 5.08 16.96 -9.12
CA ASP A 12 6.49 17.01 -9.48
C ASP A 12 6.97 15.58 -9.77
N VAL A 13 7.67 15.40 -10.89
CA VAL A 13 8.26 14.14 -11.33
C VAL A 13 9.10 13.53 -10.20
N ALA A 14 9.82 14.37 -9.45
CA ALA A 14 10.57 13.93 -8.28
C ALA A 14 9.67 13.27 -7.23
N SER A 15 8.50 13.86 -6.94
CA SER A 15 7.54 13.33 -5.97
C SER A 15 6.96 11.97 -6.40
N LEU A 16 6.70 11.79 -7.70
CA LEU A 16 6.25 10.49 -8.23
C LEU A 16 7.35 9.42 -8.16
N VAL A 17 8.60 9.79 -8.42
CA VAL A 17 9.76 8.88 -8.27
C VAL A 17 9.90 8.45 -6.82
N TRP A 18 9.86 9.39 -5.88
CA TRP A 18 9.91 9.08 -4.45
C TRP A 18 8.75 8.20 -4.01
N LEU A 19 7.52 8.47 -4.48
CA LEU A 19 6.37 7.63 -4.18
C LEU A 19 6.48 6.23 -4.77
N LYS A 20 7.04 6.09 -5.98
CA LYS A 20 7.30 4.79 -6.60
C LYS A 20 8.32 3.97 -5.79
N GLU A 21 9.43 4.59 -5.39
CA GLU A 21 10.43 3.95 -4.53
C GLU A 21 9.79 3.55 -3.18
N TRP A 22 8.96 4.43 -2.63
CA TRP A 22 8.30 4.20 -1.35
C TRP A 22 7.20 3.14 -1.41
N VAL A 23 6.47 3.01 -2.53
CA VAL A 23 5.45 1.96 -2.75
C VAL A 23 6.06 0.57 -2.92
N ASN A 24 7.30 0.49 -3.38
CA ASN A 24 7.96 -0.80 -3.61
C ASN A 24 8.92 -1.20 -2.48
N LEU A 25 9.45 -0.23 -1.73
CA LEU A 25 10.44 -0.43 -0.65
C LEU A 25 11.53 -1.46 -0.98
N THR A 26 11.99 -1.48 -2.23
CA THR A 26 13.03 -2.42 -2.67
C THR A 26 14.41 -1.96 -2.24
N ASN A 27 14.58 -0.67 -1.97
CA ASN A 27 15.85 -0.09 -1.59
C ASN A 27 16.03 -0.03 -0.07
N ARG A 28 16.77 -1.01 0.46
CA ARG A 28 17.07 -1.09 1.90
C ARG A 28 17.80 0.14 2.47
N ARG A 29 18.47 0.95 1.66
CA ARG A 29 19.12 2.19 2.15
C ARG A 29 18.11 3.29 2.50
N ILE A 30 16.91 3.21 1.93
CA ILE A 30 15.77 4.09 2.27
C ILE A 30 15.11 3.64 3.58
N LEU A 31 15.42 2.44 4.13
CA LEU A 31 14.89 1.97 5.42
C LEU A 31 15.24 2.90 6.60
N VAL A 32 16.35 3.65 6.54
CA VAL A 32 16.67 4.64 7.60
C VAL A 32 15.63 5.77 7.62
N LEU A 33 15.09 6.12 6.44
CA LEU A 33 13.96 7.05 6.32
C LEU A 33 12.63 6.40 6.72
N GLU A 34 12.54 5.09 6.91
CA GLU A 34 11.32 4.45 7.42
C GLU A 34 11.08 4.83 8.86
N GLY A 35 12.13 4.97 9.67
CA GLY A 35 11.95 5.17 11.10
C GLY A 35 11.87 3.82 11.76
N HIS A 36 13.02 3.43 12.30
CA HIS A 36 13.17 2.27 13.17
C HIS A 36 12.29 2.36 14.44
N ASP A 37 11.60 3.49 14.62
CA ASP A 37 10.69 3.91 15.66
C ASP A 37 9.20 3.95 15.23
N LEU A 38 8.86 3.54 14.00
CA LEU A 38 7.46 3.52 13.56
C LEU A 38 6.66 2.39 14.20
N GLN A 39 5.53 2.75 14.79
CA GLN A 39 4.61 1.81 15.43
C GLN A 39 3.86 0.88 14.45
N ARG A 40 3.88 1.18 13.13
CA ARG A 40 3.15 0.47 12.08
C ARG A 40 3.92 0.44 10.77
N GLY A 41 3.65 -0.53 9.91
CA GLY A 41 4.21 -0.57 8.56
C GLY A 41 3.79 0.63 7.70
N TRP A 42 4.62 0.94 6.69
CA TRP A 42 4.49 2.13 5.84
C TRP A 42 3.15 2.20 5.08
N HIS A 43 2.56 1.05 4.72
CA HIS A 43 1.22 1.00 4.11
C HIS A 43 0.11 1.59 5.00
N ALA A 44 0.28 1.56 6.33
CA ALA A 44 -0.63 2.26 7.24
C ALA A 44 -0.66 3.76 6.96
N PHE A 45 0.48 4.35 6.59
CA PHE A 45 0.59 5.79 6.33
C PHE A 45 0.03 6.19 4.97
N LEU A 46 -0.08 5.24 4.05
CA LEU A 46 -0.74 5.48 2.76
C LEU A 46 -2.26 5.32 2.84
N TRP A 47 -2.77 4.44 3.70
CA TRP A 47 -4.20 4.12 3.69
C TRP A 47 -4.97 4.55 4.94
N ASP A 48 -4.38 4.47 6.13
CA ASP A 48 -5.00 4.91 7.41
C ASP A 48 -4.86 6.43 7.64
N ILE A 49 -4.81 7.24 6.56
CA ILE A 49 -4.57 8.68 6.65
C ILE A 49 -5.68 9.37 7.46
N GLY A 50 -5.30 10.01 8.56
CA GLY A 50 -6.21 10.78 9.41
C GLY A 50 -6.52 10.14 10.76
N LYS A 51 -6.09 8.90 11.01
CA LYS A 51 -6.10 8.31 12.36
C LYS A 51 -4.93 8.89 13.17
N THR A 52 -5.20 9.24 14.42
CA THR A 52 -4.39 10.08 15.34
C THR A 52 -2.92 9.65 15.56
N SER A 53 -2.53 8.45 15.12
CA SER A 53 -1.21 7.84 15.34
C SER A 53 -0.08 8.34 14.43
N GLN A 54 -0.31 9.31 13.54
CA GLN A 54 0.68 9.71 12.52
C GLN A 54 1.44 11.02 12.82
N LYS A 55 1.19 11.68 13.97
CA LYS A 55 1.83 12.97 14.31
C LYS A 55 3.36 12.92 14.28
N TYR A 56 3.95 11.80 14.67
CA TYR A 56 5.41 11.64 14.66
C TYR A 56 5.97 11.56 13.23
N PHE A 57 5.24 10.95 12.31
CA PHE A 57 5.66 10.78 10.92
C PHE A 57 5.76 12.13 10.18
N HIS A 58 4.89 13.08 10.54
CA HIS A 58 4.91 14.46 10.03
C HIS A 58 6.09 15.31 10.53
N ARG A 59 6.89 14.83 11.50
CA ARG A 59 8.05 15.58 12.03
C ARG A 59 9.26 15.59 11.10
N HIS A 60 9.33 14.64 10.17
CA HIS A 60 10.44 14.55 9.23
C HIS A 60 10.05 15.16 7.89
N LEU A 61 10.76 16.21 7.44
CA LEU A 61 10.40 17.01 6.26
C LEU A 61 10.18 16.18 4.98
N ILE A 62 11.06 15.20 4.72
CA ILE A 62 10.92 14.32 3.55
C ILE A 62 9.66 13.45 3.65
N ARG A 63 9.35 12.94 4.86
CA ARG A 63 8.19 12.07 5.12
C ARG A 63 6.89 12.85 4.97
N ASP A 64 6.86 14.07 5.51
CA ASP A 64 5.71 14.96 5.43
C ASP A 64 5.41 15.41 3.99
N SER A 65 6.45 15.73 3.21
CA SER A 65 6.33 16.06 1.80
C SER A 65 5.74 14.89 0.99
N VAL A 66 6.28 13.68 1.18
CA VAL A 66 5.80 12.47 0.50
C VAL A 66 4.34 12.17 0.86
N LEU A 67 3.96 12.25 2.15
CA LEU A 67 2.57 12.08 2.56
C LEU A 67 1.63 13.13 2.01
N THR A 68 2.05 14.39 2.01
CA THR A 68 1.23 15.48 1.48
C THR A 68 0.95 15.26 -0.01
N ASN A 69 1.95 14.83 -0.76
CA ASN A 69 1.79 14.50 -2.18
C ASN A 69 0.95 13.24 -2.39
N TRP A 70 1.16 12.20 -1.59
CA TRP A 70 0.33 11.00 -1.62
C TRP A 70 -1.14 11.31 -1.36
N LYS A 71 -1.47 12.13 -0.33
CA LYS A 71 -2.86 12.55 -0.05
C LYS A 71 -3.52 13.23 -1.24
N LYS A 72 -2.78 14.06 -1.98
CA LYS A 72 -3.28 14.72 -3.20
C LYS A 72 -3.54 13.70 -4.31
N ILE A 73 -2.62 12.77 -4.55
CA ILE A 73 -2.82 11.69 -5.52
C ILE A 73 -4.04 10.86 -5.13
N GLN A 74 -4.09 10.40 -3.89
CA GLN A 74 -5.11 9.49 -3.40
C GLN A 74 -6.50 10.09 -3.59
N LYS A 75 -6.70 11.34 -3.14
CA LYS A 75 -7.97 12.06 -3.34
C LYS A 75 -8.37 12.20 -4.80
N LYS A 76 -7.40 12.32 -5.71
CA LYS A 76 -7.66 12.54 -7.14
C LYS A 76 -7.86 11.23 -7.92
N HIS A 77 -7.19 10.15 -7.52
CA HIS A 77 -7.06 8.93 -8.33
C HIS A 77 -7.59 7.67 -7.67
N TYR A 78 -7.80 7.63 -6.35
CA TYR A 78 -8.26 6.44 -5.62
C TYR A 78 -9.55 6.72 -4.85
N LEU A 79 -10.67 6.28 -5.43
CA LEU A 79 -11.97 6.25 -4.74
C LEU A 79 -12.15 4.99 -3.87
N LYS A 80 -11.35 3.95 -4.13
CA LYS A 80 -11.37 2.63 -3.47
C LYS A 80 -9.95 2.22 -3.12
N ILE A 81 -9.81 1.26 -2.19
CA ILE A 81 -8.50 0.72 -1.81
C ILE A 81 -7.84 0.05 -3.02
N PRO A 82 -6.59 0.41 -3.37
CA PRO A 82 -5.82 -0.32 -4.36
C PRO A 82 -5.46 -1.73 -3.89
N ILE A 83 -5.48 -2.70 -4.80
CA ILE A 83 -5.18 -4.11 -4.45
C ILE A 83 -3.70 -4.39 -4.16
N TRP A 84 -2.82 -3.42 -4.38
CA TRP A 84 -1.39 -3.55 -4.04
C TRP A 84 -1.07 -3.18 -2.60
N ILE A 85 -2.02 -2.61 -1.85
CA ILE A 85 -1.87 -2.35 -0.41
C ILE A 85 -1.81 -3.69 0.35
N SER A 86 -0.90 -3.78 1.32
CA SER A 86 -0.85 -4.89 2.27
C SER A 86 -1.62 -4.55 3.55
N THR A 87 -2.64 -5.36 3.86
CA THR A 87 -3.44 -5.25 5.08
C THR A 87 -2.63 -5.53 6.33
N MET A 88 -1.81 -6.59 6.28
CA MET A 88 -0.97 -7.01 7.39
C MET A 88 0.09 -5.97 7.73
N GLU A 89 0.70 -5.37 6.71
CA GLU A 89 1.67 -4.31 6.90
C GLU A 89 1.04 -3.03 7.46
N ALA A 90 -0.21 -2.73 7.09
CA ALA A 90 -0.93 -1.61 7.68
C ALA A 90 -1.30 -1.85 9.17
N MET A 91 -1.29 -3.11 9.63
CA MET A 91 -1.75 -3.52 10.96
C MET A 91 -0.60 -3.86 11.93
N ILE A 92 0.52 -4.39 11.43
CA ILE A 92 1.61 -4.92 12.24
C ILE A 92 2.78 -3.93 12.32
N HIS A 93 3.45 -3.91 13.47
CA HIS A 93 4.68 -3.17 13.68
C HIS A 93 5.81 -3.71 12.78
N PRO A 94 6.62 -2.87 12.10
CA PRO A 94 7.70 -3.29 11.20
C PRO A 94 8.62 -4.38 11.80
N ASN A 95 9.01 -4.22 13.07
CA ASN A 95 9.86 -5.18 13.78
C ASN A 95 9.25 -6.59 13.98
N ASN A 96 7.93 -6.75 13.79
CA ASN A 96 7.22 -8.04 13.89
C ASN A 96 6.79 -8.58 12.51
N LEU A 97 7.10 -7.85 11.43
CA LEU A 97 6.86 -8.26 10.05
C LEU A 97 7.98 -9.20 9.60
N ASP A 98 7.65 -10.48 9.51
CA ASP A 98 8.38 -11.36 8.59
C ASP A 98 8.00 -10.95 7.15
N ILE A 99 8.94 -10.98 6.21
CA ILE A 99 8.73 -10.65 4.79
C ILE A 99 7.60 -11.52 4.19
N THR A 100 7.43 -12.74 4.69
CA THR A 100 6.33 -13.65 4.35
C THR A 100 4.94 -13.08 4.68
N LYS A 101 4.85 -12.03 5.51
CA LYS A 101 3.62 -11.36 5.96
C LYS A 101 3.29 -10.10 5.16
N MET A 102 4.04 -9.74 4.11
CA MET A 102 3.74 -8.63 3.19
C MET A 102 2.64 -8.97 2.17
N ILE A 103 1.57 -9.63 2.62
CA ILE A 103 0.52 -10.14 1.75
C ILE A 103 -0.35 -8.97 1.30
N LYS A 104 -0.54 -8.82 -0.01
CA LYS A 104 -1.31 -7.74 -0.61
C LYS A 104 -2.73 -8.20 -0.91
N TYR A 105 -3.65 -7.25 -1.06
CA TYR A 105 -5.02 -7.57 -1.44
C TYR A 105 -5.13 -8.39 -2.73
N LYS A 106 -4.26 -8.13 -3.72
CA LYS A 106 -4.21 -8.93 -4.96
C LYS A 106 -3.98 -10.42 -4.74
N ASP A 107 -3.34 -10.80 -3.63
CA ASP A 107 -3.03 -12.19 -3.30
C ASP A 107 -4.21 -12.83 -2.52
N LEU A 108 -4.88 -12.02 -1.69
CA LEU A 108 -5.99 -12.39 -0.81
C LEU A 108 -7.36 -12.46 -1.51
N LEU A 109 -7.54 -11.70 -2.58
CA LEU A 109 -8.84 -11.56 -3.24
C LEU A 109 -8.98 -12.51 -4.43
N ASP A 110 -10.19 -13.01 -4.65
CA ASP A 110 -10.58 -13.71 -5.88
C ASP A 110 -10.76 -12.72 -7.06
N ALA A 111 -11.08 -13.25 -8.24
CA ALA A 111 -11.27 -12.44 -9.45
C ALA A 111 -12.47 -11.46 -9.33
N GLN A 112 -13.40 -11.73 -8.42
CA GLN A 112 -14.57 -10.91 -8.15
C GLN A 112 -14.30 -9.84 -7.06
N GLY A 113 -13.12 -9.85 -6.44
CA GLY A 113 -12.76 -8.94 -5.36
C GLY A 113 -13.32 -9.36 -3.99
N ASN A 114 -13.63 -10.64 -3.79
CA ASN A 114 -13.97 -11.20 -2.49
C ASN A 114 -12.76 -11.85 -1.83
N LEU A 115 -12.72 -11.83 -0.50
CA LEU A 115 -11.68 -12.49 0.28
C LEU A 115 -11.79 -14.00 0.10
N LYS A 116 -10.71 -14.63 -0.38
CA LYS A 116 -10.58 -16.09 -0.49
C LYS A 116 -10.70 -16.76 0.87
N LEU A 117 -11.14 -18.01 0.90
CA LEU A 117 -11.19 -18.77 2.14
C LEU A 117 -9.78 -19.11 2.61
N TRP A 118 -9.65 -19.33 3.92
CA TRP A 118 -8.36 -19.67 4.52
C TRP A 118 -7.76 -20.94 3.91
N GLN A 119 -8.57 -21.97 3.64
CA GLN A 119 -8.15 -23.18 2.93
C GLN A 119 -7.54 -22.85 1.56
N ASP A 120 -8.26 -22.09 0.73
CA ASP A 120 -7.77 -21.72 -0.61
C ASP A 120 -6.42 -21.00 -0.53
N LEU A 121 -6.24 -20.11 0.45
CA LEU A 121 -4.97 -19.40 0.63
C LEU A 121 -3.82 -20.38 0.98
N GLN A 122 -4.06 -21.37 1.84
CA GLN A 122 -3.07 -22.40 2.16
C GLN A 122 -2.72 -23.26 0.94
N ASP A 123 -3.72 -23.64 0.15
CA ASP A 123 -3.54 -24.46 -1.05
C ASP A 123 -2.70 -23.72 -2.12
N HIS A 124 -2.78 -22.38 -2.15
CA HIS A 124 -1.93 -21.52 -2.99
C HIS A 124 -0.57 -21.20 -2.36
N GLY A 125 -0.21 -21.84 -1.24
CA GLY A 125 1.09 -21.70 -0.58
C GLY A 125 1.24 -20.47 0.32
N LEU A 126 0.15 -19.72 0.58
CA LEU A 126 0.17 -18.60 1.53
C LEU A 126 0.06 -19.13 2.96
N LYS A 127 1.20 -19.14 3.67
CA LYS A 127 1.29 -19.56 5.07
C LYS A 127 0.77 -18.45 6.00
N ILE A 128 -0.55 -18.40 6.19
CA ILE A 128 -1.21 -17.48 7.13
C ILE A 128 -1.80 -18.27 8.30
N ASP A 129 -1.42 -17.96 9.53
CA ASP A 129 -2.06 -18.59 10.68
C ASP A 129 -3.53 -18.13 10.82
N ARG A 130 -4.34 -18.94 11.51
CA ARG A 130 -5.78 -18.69 11.63
C ARG A 130 -6.11 -17.35 12.30
N TRP A 131 -5.28 -16.90 13.24
CA TRP A 131 -5.51 -15.65 13.97
C TRP A 131 -5.19 -14.43 13.10
N ALA A 132 -4.12 -14.49 12.32
CA ALA A 132 -3.82 -13.49 11.30
C ALA A 132 -4.93 -13.42 10.24
N TYR A 133 -5.46 -14.56 9.78
CA TYR A 133 -6.57 -14.57 8.82
C TYR A 133 -7.85 -13.90 9.38
N LEU A 134 -8.18 -14.13 10.66
CA LEU A 134 -9.33 -13.47 11.30
C LEU A 134 -9.17 -11.93 11.36
N GLN A 135 -7.95 -11.46 11.61
CA GLN A 135 -7.64 -10.03 11.58
C GLN A 135 -7.79 -9.43 10.18
N ILE A 136 -7.25 -10.11 9.16
CA ILE A 136 -7.43 -9.73 7.75
C ILE A 136 -8.91 -9.65 7.42
N GLN A 137 -9.69 -10.66 7.82
CA GLN A 137 -11.11 -10.72 7.52
C GLN A 137 -11.89 -9.56 8.17
N SER A 138 -11.58 -9.23 9.43
CA SER A 138 -12.17 -8.10 10.14
C SER A 138 -11.86 -6.77 9.42
N ARG A 139 -10.58 -6.55 9.11
CA ARG A 139 -10.10 -5.35 8.41
C ARG A 139 -10.73 -5.22 7.03
N TYR A 140 -10.74 -6.30 6.24
CA TYR A 140 -11.35 -6.35 4.92
C TYR A 140 -12.83 -5.97 4.95
N LYS A 141 -13.61 -6.49 5.92
CA LYS A 141 -15.03 -6.14 6.07
C LYS A 141 -15.23 -4.66 6.35
N GLN A 142 -14.42 -4.08 7.26
CA GLN A 142 -14.47 -2.65 7.56
C GLN A 142 -14.13 -1.82 6.32
N GLU A 143 -13.01 -2.12 5.69
CA GLU A 143 -12.49 -1.38 4.54
C GLU A 143 -13.37 -1.48 3.30
N LYS A 144 -13.92 -2.67 3.01
CA LYS A 144 -14.89 -2.87 1.92
C LYS A 144 -16.17 -2.08 2.15
N LYS A 145 -16.60 -1.92 3.40
CA LYS A 145 -17.78 -1.13 3.77
C LYS A 145 -17.52 0.37 3.70
N GLU A 146 -16.37 0.83 4.18
CA GLU A 146 -16.05 2.26 4.33
C GLU A 146 -15.57 2.90 3.02
N PHE A 147 -14.71 2.20 2.27
CA PHE A 147 -14.06 2.75 1.07
C PHE A 147 -14.29 1.90 -0.17
N GLY A 148 -14.65 0.62 -0.01
CA GLY A 148 -14.63 -0.35 -1.10
C GLY A 148 -13.20 -0.69 -1.54
N ILE A 149 -13.02 -1.86 -2.15
CA ILE A 149 -11.70 -2.33 -2.61
C ILE A 149 -11.77 -2.54 -4.12
N ASN A 150 -10.71 -2.17 -4.84
CA ASN A 150 -10.62 -2.44 -6.27
C ASN A 150 -10.55 -3.95 -6.53
N SER A 151 -11.04 -4.40 -7.67
CA SER A 151 -10.88 -5.80 -8.11
C SER A 151 -9.68 -5.99 -9.05
N LYS A 152 -9.09 -4.89 -9.54
CA LYS A 152 -8.01 -4.88 -10.53
C LYS A 152 -7.09 -3.67 -10.37
N LEU A 153 -5.85 -3.83 -10.82
CA LEU A 153 -4.88 -2.74 -10.86
C LEU A 153 -5.35 -1.62 -11.79
N GLN A 154 -5.24 -0.40 -11.30
CA GLN A 154 -5.50 0.84 -12.03
C GLN A 154 -4.28 1.25 -12.86
N GLN A 155 -4.46 2.21 -13.77
CA GLN A 155 -3.36 2.72 -14.60
C GLN A 155 -2.22 3.32 -13.76
N LEU A 156 -2.57 4.05 -12.69
CA LEU A 156 -1.60 4.63 -11.77
C LEU A 156 -0.82 3.55 -11.00
N ASP A 157 -1.48 2.45 -10.62
CA ASP A 157 -0.82 1.32 -9.95
C ASP A 157 0.33 0.77 -10.80
N LYS A 158 0.16 0.68 -12.12
CA LYS A 158 1.21 0.20 -13.03
C LYS A 158 2.44 1.11 -13.04
N ILE A 159 2.24 2.41 -12.87
CA ILE A 159 3.32 3.40 -12.80
C ILE A 159 4.05 3.27 -11.45
N LEU A 160 3.30 3.18 -10.35
CA LEU A 160 3.82 3.12 -8.98
C LEU A 160 4.51 1.79 -8.67
N LEU A 161 3.99 0.67 -9.18
CA LEU A 161 4.61 -0.65 -9.00
C LEU A 161 5.76 -0.89 -10.00
N GLY A 162 5.82 -0.07 -11.06
CA GLY A 162 6.69 -0.30 -12.22
C GLY A 162 6.19 -1.43 -13.11
N SER A 163 6.56 -1.38 -14.39
CA SER A 163 6.51 -2.58 -15.24
C SER A 163 7.52 -3.57 -14.65
N GLY A 164 7.03 -4.65 -14.05
CA GLY A 164 7.85 -5.63 -13.32
C GLY A 164 9.16 -5.91 -14.05
N LYS A 165 10.28 -5.42 -13.49
CA LYS A 165 11.58 -5.96 -13.86
C LYS A 165 11.61 -7.36 -13.29
N LYS A 166 11.48 -8.36 -14.17
CA LYS A 166 12.08 -9.66 -13.94
C LYS A 166 13.55 -9.38 -13.62
N ILE A 167 13.94 -9.63 -12.37
CA ILE A 167 15.32 -9.94 -12.02
C ILE A 167 15.39 -11.46 -12.06
#